data_AF-A0A7S3BY52-F1
#
_entry.id   AF-A0A7S3BY52-F1
#
_cell.length_a   1.000
_cell.length_b   1.000
_cell.length_c   1.000
_cell.angle_alpha   90.00
_cell.angle_beta   90.00
_cell.angle_gamma   90.00
#
_symmetry.space_group_name_H-M   'P 1'
#
loop_
_entity.id
_entity.type
_entity.pdbx_description
1 polymer ?
#
loop_
_entity_poly.entity_id
_entity_poly.type
_entity_poly.pdbx_seq_one_letter_code
_entity_poly.pdbx_strand_id
1 'polypeptide(L)'
;DSTLRDSTQPNNLQNRTCWGRKRVAPAEKRKCVDVSGQRGGKWLARHPGINVREIVRQTISLYDLLQAHRAPRVIDYLSLDVEGSEHVILSTFPFQAYTFRTLTIEQPPPQTKKLLRQHSY
;
A
#
# COMPACT_ATOMS: atom_id res chain seq x y z
N ASP A 1 30.53 -35.23 23.06
CA ASP A 1 30.34 -34.47 24.30
C ASP A 1 30.37 -32.98 23.94
N SER A 2 29.36 -32.26 24.43
CA SER A 2 29.12 -30.80 24.48
C SER A 2 29.56 -29.89 23.31
N THR A 3 28.67 -29.52 22.39
CA THR A 3 27.75 -28.34 22.44
C THR A 3 28.43 -26.98 22.63
N LEU A 4 28.66 -26.25 21.52
CA LEU A 4 28.64 -24.80 21.52
C LEU A 4 27.56 -24.33 20.54
N ARG A 5 26.64 -23.52 21.06
CA ARG A 5 25.43 -23.05 20.43
C ARG A 5 25.76 -22.05 19.32
N ASP A 6 25.35 -22.36 18.10
CA ASP A 6 25.20 -21.40 17.02
C ASP A 6 23.90 -20.61 17.26
N SER A 7 24.05 -19.33 17.61
CA SER A 7 22.94 -18.40 17.76
C SER A 7 23.34 -17.04 17.21
N THR A 8 23.35 -16.92 15.89
CA THR A 8 23.11 -15.64 15.21
C THR A 8 22.63 -15.94 13.81
N GLN A 9 21.30 -15.96 13.63
CA GLN A 9 20.70 -15.80 12.31
C GLN A 9 21.05 -14.38 11.81
N PRO A 10 21.75 -14.19 10.68
CA PRO A 10 21.77 -12.89 10.02
C PRO A 10 20.44 -12.72 9.28
N ASN A 11 19.69 -11.75 9.78
CA ASN A 11 18.38 -11.33 9.30
C ASN A 11 18.44 -11.06 7.79
N ASN A 12 17.82 -11.96 7.04
CA ASN A 12 17.57 -11.88 5.61
C ASN A 12 16.83 -10.58 5.25
N LEU A 13 17.56 -9.65 4.63
CA LEU A 13 16.99 -8.49 3.93
C LEU A 13 17.46 -8.45 2.45
N GLN A 14 17.65 -9.61 1.84
CA GLN A 14 18.11 -9.71 0.45
C GLN A 14 16.97 -9.64 -0.59
N ASN A 15 15.72 -9.46 -0.18
CA ASN A 15 14.60 -9.17 -1.08
C ASN A 15 14.05 -7.75 -0.88
N ARG A 16 14.92 -6.76 -0.98
CA ARG A 16 14.51 -5.37 -1.23
C ARG A 16 14.04 -5.24 -2.68
N THR A 17 12.74 -5.26 -2.93
CA THR A 17 12.22 -4.67 -4.17
C THR A 17 11.90 -3.20 -3.95
N CYS A 18 12.90 -2.34 -4.08
CA CYS A 18 12.65 -1.03 -4.68
C CYS A 18 12.56 -1.33 -6.18
N TRP A 19 11.36 -1.51 -6.72
CA TRP A 19 11.22 -1.87 -8.14
C TRP A 19 11.89 -0.81 -9.01
N GLY A 20 12.97 -1.26 -9.66
CA GLY A 20 13.75 -0.51 -10.61
C GLY A 20 12.96 -0.18 -11.87
N ARG A 21 13.36 0.93 -12.48
CA ARG A 21 12.86 1.51 -13.73
C ARG A 21 12.48 0.46 -14.78
N LYS A 22 11.18 0.38 -15.09
CA LYS A 22 10.71 0.38 -16.48
C LYS A 22 9.82 1.61 -16.66
N ARG A 23 10.19 2.49 -17.60
CA ARG A 23 9.44 3.69 -17.95
C ARG A 23 8.06 3.27 -18.47
N VAL A 24 7.04 3.42 -17.64
CA VAL A 24 5.65 3.50 -18.08
C VAL A 24 5.34 4.98 -18.30
N ALA A 25 4.78 5.33 -19.46
CA ALA A 25 4.39 6.69 -19.80
C ALA A 25 3.36 7.24 -18.79
N PRO A 26 3.27 8.56 -18.58
CA PRO A 26 2.71 9.10 -17.34
C PRO A 26 1.18 9.05 -17.35
N ALA A 27 0.62 8.20 -16.49
CA ALA A 27 -0.70 8.45 -15.92
C ALA A 27 -0.59 9.68 -15.01
N GLU A 28 -1.60 10.55 -15.09
CA GLU A 28 -1.70 11.86 -14.43
C GLU A 28 -1.09 11.88 -13.02
N LYS A 29 -0.06 12.72 -12.83
CA LYS A 29 0.77 12.78 -11.63
C LYS A 29 -0.06 13.20 -10.42
N ARG A 30 -0.47 12.25 -9.58
CA ARG A 30 -1.07 12.56 -8.28
C ARG A 30 0.02 12.64 -7.21
N LYS A 31 0.14 13.81 -6.58
CA LYS A 31 1.03 14.03 -5.43
C LYS A 31 0.39 13.39 -4.21
N CYS A 32 0.90 12.24 -3.76
CA CYS A 32 0.58 11.75 -2.43
C CYS A 32 1.50 12.47 -1.43
N VAL A 33 0.89 13.30 -0.59
CA VAL A 33 1.55 13.89 0.58
C VAL A 33 1.29 12.94 1.73
N ASP A 34 2.28 12.12 2.08
CA ASP A 34 2.25 11.34 3.31
C ASP A 34 2.51 12.28 4.48
N VAL A 35 1.43 12.82 5.05
CA VAL A 35 1.46 13.30 6.43
C VAL A 35 1.17 12.08 7.29
N SER A 36 2.19 11.25 7.53
CA SER A 36 2.09 10.16 8.50
C SER A 36 1.56 10.72 9.82
N GLY A 37 0.28 10.45 10.11
CA GLY A 37 -0.42 10.87 11.32
C GLY A 37 -1.18 12.20 11.22
N GLN A 38 -2.44 12.16 10.76
CA GLN A 38 -3.46 13.17 11.06
C GLN A 38 -3.93 13.10 12.55
N ARG A 39 -2.97 13.06 13.49
CA ARG A 39 -3.12 13.50 14.89
C ARG A 39 -2.10 14.62 15.20
N GLY A 40 -1.61 15.30 14.16
CA GLY A 40 -0.38 16.09 14.18
C GLY A 40 -0.40 17.44 14.91
N GLY A 41 -1.53 17.96 15.37
CA GLY A 41 -1.54 19.27 16.06
C GLY A 41 -1.02 19.21 17.51
N LYS A 42 -1.50 18.24 18.30
CA LYS A 42 -1.24 18.17 19.75
C LYS A 42 0.03 17.40 20.14
N TRP A 43 0.48 16.48 19.29
CA TRP A 43 1.62 15.62 19.60
C TRP A 43 2.96 16.33 19.38
N LEU A 44 3.08 17.11 18.28
CA LEU A 44 4.25 17.94 18.00
C LEU A 44 4.40 19.09 19.00
N ALA A 45 3.28 19.68 19.44
CA ALA A 45 3.28 20.70 20.48
C ALA A 45 3.83 20.21 21.84
N ARG A 46 3.79 18.88 22.10
CA ARG A 46 4.34 18.25 23.31
C ARG A 46 5.81 17.85 23.19
N HIS A 47 6.40 17.91 21.99
CA HIS A 47 7.78 17.51 21.73
C HIS A 47 8.50 18.56 20.84
N PRO A 48 8.85 19.73 21.41
CA PRO A 48 9.39 20.88 20.67
C PRO A 48 10.78 20.70 20.04
N GLY A 49 11.26 19.47 19.85
CA GLY A 49 12.54 19.14 19.21
C GLY A 49 12.46 18.09 18.10
N ILE A 50 11.26 17.60 17.74
CA ILE A 50 11.10 16.64 16.64
C ILE A 50 11.08 17.39 15.32
N ASN A 51 12.06 17.09 14.46
CA ASN A 51 12.13 17.64 13.12
C ASN A 51 11.35 16.73 12.16
N VAL A 52 10.14 17.15 11.78
CA VAL A 52 9.28 16.41 10.84
C VAL A 52 9.79 16.65 9.42
N ARG A 53 10.17 15.57 8.73
CA ARG A 53 10.56 15.63 7.32
C ARG A 53 9.36 15.25 6.45
N GLU A 54 8.91 16.18 5.62
CA GLU A 54 7.95 15.87 4.56
C GLU A 54 8.65 15.05 3.48
N ILE A 55 8.11 13.88 3.14
CA ILE A 55 8.63 13.04 2.06
C ILE A 55 7.56 12.97 0.97
N VAL A 56 7.90 13.47 -0.22
CA VAL A 56 7.03 13.33 -1.39
C VAL A 56 7.32 11.99 -2.07
N ARG A 57 6.28 11.19 -2.28
CA ARG A 57 6.36 9.91 -3.00
C ARG A 57 5.60 9.99 -4.32
N GLN A 58 6.10 9.26 -5.31
CA GLN A 58 5.36 8.99 -6.54
C GLN A 58 4.53 7.74 -6.33
N THR A 59 3.27 7.79 -6.75
CA THR A 59 2.34 6.67 -6.69
C THR A 59 1.81 6.34 -8.07
N ILE A 60 1.40 5.08 -8.24
CA ILE A 60 0.68 4.60 -9.41
C ILE A 60 -0.64 4.00 -8.93
N SER A 61 -1.65 3.95 -9.80
CA SER A 61 -2.92 3.33 -9.45
C SER A 61 -2.77 1.81 -9.35
N LEU A 62 -3.68 1.17 -8.59
CA LEU A 62 -3.73 -0.30 -8.52
C LEU A 62 -3.99 -0.92 -9.91
N TYR A 63 -4.82 -0.28 -10.74
CA TYR A 63 -5.09 -0.73 -12.10
C TYR A 63 -3.82 -0.70 -12.98
N ASP A 64 -3.09 0.41 -12.95
CA ASP A 64 -1.86 0.57 -13.73
C ASP A 64 -0.78 -0.43 -13.27
N LEU A 65 -0.69 -0.68 -11.97
CA LEU A 65 0.20 -1.68 -11.40
C LEU A 65 -0.14 -3.08 -11.95
N LEU A 66 -1.41 -3.50 -11.89
CA LEU A 66 -1.83 -4.80 -12.40
C LEU A 66 -1.58 -4.94 -13.91
N GLN A 67 -1.83 -3.88 -14.68
CA GLN A 67 -1.60 -3.88 -16.12
C GLN A 67 -0.11 -3.92 -16.48
N ALA A 68 0.72 -3.13 -15.80
CA ALA A 68 2.17 -3.11 -16.03
C ALA A 68 2.81 -4.49 -15.81
N HIS A 69 2.25 -5.27 -14.88
CA HIS A 69 2.69 -6.63 -14.58
C HIS A 69 1.91 -7.73 -15.32
N ARG A 70 1.00 -7.37 -16.23
CA ARG A 70 0.14 -8.31 -16.98
C ARG A 70 -0.55 -9.31 -16.06
N ALA A 71 -1.04 -8.83 -14.91
CA ALA A 71 -1.75 -9.65 -13.96
C ALA A 71 -2.96 -10.34 -14.63
N PRO A 72 -3.27 -11.58 -14.26
CA PRO A 72 -4.46 -12.26 -14.77
C PRO A 72 -5.72 -11.47 -14.39
N ARG A 73 -6.77 -11.58 -15.22
CA ARG A 73 -8.06 -10.91 -14.94
C ARG A 73 -8.75 -11.45 -13.69
N VAL A 74 -8.46 -12.69 -13.31
CA VAL A 74 -8.93 -13.31 -12.07
C VAL A 74 -7.73 -13.46 -11.14
N ILE A 75 -7.78 -12.80 -10.00
CA ILE A 75 -6.73 -12.77 -8.99
C ILE A 75 -7.27 -13.51 -7.75
N ASP A 76 -6.60 -14.55 -7.31
CA ASP A 76 -7.11 -15.36 -6.20
C ASP A 76 -7.11 -14.59 -4.88
N TYR A 77 -6.09 -13.77 -4.64
CA TYR A 77 -5.91 -13.08 -3.37
C TYR A 77 -5.28 -11.70 -3.54
N LEU A 78 -5.86 -10.70 -2.87
CA LEU A 78 -5.30 -9.36 -2.71
C LEU A 78 -5.31 -8.98 -1.22
N SER A 79 -4.17 -8.51 -0.71
CA SER A 79 -4.08 -7.84 0.59
C SER A 79 -3.78 -6.37 0.38
N LEU A 80 -4.63 -5.51 0.92
CA LEU A 80 -4.53 -4.05 0.80
C LEU A 80 -4.35 -3.44 2.19
N ASP A 81 -3.15 -2.92 2.40
CA ASP A 81 -2.69 -2.22 3.59
C ASP A 81 -1.99 -0.94 3.09
N VAL A 82 -2.69 0.20 3.23
CA VAL A 82 -2.26 1.50 2.69
C VAL A 82 -2.53 2.64 3.68
N GLU A 83 -2.43 2.36 4.97
CA GLU A 83 -2.43 3.35 6.05
C GLU A 83 -3.64 4.30 5.99
N GLY A 84 -4.84 3.79 5.66
CA GLY A 84 -6.08 4.56 5.63
C GLY A 84 -6.45 5.14 4.26
N SER A 85 -5.69 4.85 3.20
CA SER A 85 -5.95 5.30 1.82
C SER A 85 -6.77 4.31 0.98
N GLU A 86 -7.34 3.27 1.58
CA GLU A 86 -7.98 2.13 0.89
C GLU A 86 -9.18 2.61 0.06
N HIS A 87 -9.97 3.55 0.60
CA HIS A 87 -11.13 4.10 -0.11
C HIS A 87 -10.72 4.81 -1.40
N VAL A 88 -9.64 5.58 -1.37
CA VAL A 88 -9.17 6.35 -2.54
C VAL A 88 -8.72 5.40 -3.66
N ILE A 89 -8.03 4.32 -3.28
CA ILE A 89 -7.58 3.30 -4.22
C ILE A 89 -8.78 2.56 -4.82
N LEU A 90 -9.69 2.05 -3.97
CA LEU A 90 -10.79 1.20 -4.43
C LEU A 90 -11.91 1.99 -5.14
N SER A 91 -12.18 3.24 -4.76
CA SER A 91 -13.20 4.07 -5.42
C SER A 91 -12.87 4.45 -6.86
N THR A 92 -11.58 4.40 -7.22
CA THR A 92 -11.10 4.65 -8.58
C THR A 92 -10.79 3.37 -9.36
N PHE A 93 -10.91 2.21 -8.71
CA PHE A 93 -10.56 0.93 -9.31
C PHE A 93 -11.67 0.40 -10.25
N PRO A 94 -11.36 -0.02 -11.49
CA PRO A 94 -12.35 -0.58 -12.41
C PRO A 94 -12.62 -2.05 -12.09
N PHE A 95 -13.58 -2.32 -11.20
CA PHE A 95 -13.97 -3.68 -10.78
C PHE A 95 -14.49 -4.59 -11.92
N GLN A 96 -14.77 -4.06 -13.11
CA GLN A 96 -15.10 -4.87 -14.29
C GLN A 96 -13.86 -5.41 -15.01
N ALA A 97 -12.70 -4.78 -14.84
CA ALA A 97 -11.47 -5.19 -15.52
C ALA A 97 -10.81 -6.39 -14.84
N TYR A 98 -10.94 -6.49 -13.51
CA TYR A 98 -10.36 -7.53 -12.68
C TYR A 98 -11.36 -8.04 -11.65
N THR A 99 -11.34 -9.35 -11.41
CA THR A 99 -12.07 -10.02 -10.35
C THR A 99 -11.09 -10.57 -9.34
N PHE A 100 -11.33 -10.28 -8.06
CA PHE A 100 -10.57 -10.88 -6.98
C PHE A 100 -11.44 -11.96 -6.32
N ARG A 101 -10.87 -13.11 -5.94
CA ARG A 101 -11.63 -14.13 -5.20
C ARG A 101 -11.63 -13.87 -3.70
N THR A 102 -10.60 -13.22 -3.19
CA THR A 102 -10.48 -12.87 -1.78
C THR A 102 -9.75 -11.54 -1.63
N LEU A 103 -10.37 -10.59 -0.92
CA LEU A 103 -9.74 -9.34 -0.50
C LEU A 103 -9.57 -9.34 1.01
N THR A 104 -8.38 -8.98 1.45
CA THR A 104 -8.15 -8.54 2.82
C THR A 104 -7.84 -7.05 2.78
N ILE A 105 -8.54 -6.29 3.62
CA ILE A 105 -8.39 -4.84 3.70
C ILE A 105 -8.17 -4.54 5.18
N GLU A 106 -7.05 -3.88 5.50
CA GLU A 106 -6.65 -3.64 6.89
C GLU A 106 -7.72 -2.85 7.66
N GLN A 107 -8.08 -1.67 7.15
CA GLN A 107 -9.04 -0.79 7.81
C GLN A 107 -10.08 -0.20 6.84
N PRO A 108 -11.07 -0.98 6.36
CA PRO A 108 -12.07 -0.47 5.42
C PRO A 108 -13.04 0.51 6.12
N PRO A 109 -13.06 1.80 5.73
CA PRO A 109 -14.07 2.73 6.24
C PRO A 109 -15.47 2.35 5.74
N PRO A 110 -16.56 2.85 6.37
CA PRO A 110 -17.93 2.48 6.02
C PRO A 110 -18.27 2.66 4.53
N GLN A 111 -17.75 3.72 3.90
CA GLN A 111 -17.95 3.99 2.48
C GLN A 111 -17.31 2.92 1.59
N THR A 112 -16.12 2.44 1.94
CA THR A 112 -15.44 1.34 1.23
C THR A 112 -16.21 0.04 1.35
N LYS A 113 -16.74 -0.28 2.54
CA LYS A 113 -17.60 -1.46 2.71
C LYS A 113 -18.83 -1.40 1.82
N LYS A 114 -19.47 -0.23 1.72
CA LYS A 114 -20.63 -0.03 0.84
C LYS A 114 -20.24 -0.21 -0.63
N LEU A 115 -19.13 0.40 -1.05
CA LEU A 115 -18.59 0.28 -2.41
C LEU A 115 -18.35 -1.19 -2.78
N LEU A 116 -17.67 -1.94 -1.91
CA LEU A 116 -17.36 -3.35 -2.15
C LEU A 116 -18.62 -4.21 -2.31
N ARG A 117 -19.62 -3.99 -1.45
CA ARG A 117 -20.92 -4.68 -1.57
C ARG A 117 -21.64 -4.38 -2.89
N GLN A 118 -21.51 -3.16 -3.43
CA GLN A 118 -22.07 -2.82 -4.75
C GLN A 118 -21.39 -3.57 -5.89
N HIS A 119 -20.17 -4.06 -5.67
CA HIS A 119 -19.39 -4.86 -6.60
C HIS A 119 -19.33 -6.36 -6.24
N SER A 120 -20.24 -6.82 -5.38
CA SER A 120 -20.36 -8.24 -4.98
C SER A 120 -19.19 -8.78 -4.14
N TYR A 121 -18.59 -7.94 -3.30
CA TYR A 121 -17.57 -8.29 -2.30
C TYR A 121 -18.06 -8.14 -0.85
#